data_AF-A0A7C4I836-F1
#
_entry.id   AF-A0A7C4I836-F1
#
_cell.length_a   1.000
_cell.length_b   1.000
_cell.length_c   1.000
_cell.angle_alpha   90.00
_cell.angle_beta   90.00
_cell.angle_gamma   90.00
#
_symmetry.space_group_name_H-M   'P 1'
#
loop_
_entity.id
_entity.type
_entity.pdbx_description
1 polymer ?
#
loop_
_entity_poly.entity_id
_entity_poly.type
_entity_poly.pdbx_seq_one_letter_code
_entity_poly.pdbx_strand_id
1 'polypeptide(L)' 'MKVCVIGSGGREHAIAWKLSKSSNTEKVFCISHPS' A
#
# COMPACT_ATOMS: atom_id res chain seq x y z
N MET A 1 -2.25 12.46 0.82
CA MET A 1 -0.96 11.95 1.34
C MET A 1 -0.45 10.80 0.49
N LYS A 2 0.87 10.60 0.44
CA LYS A 2 1.50 9.48 -0.27
C LYS A 2 1.84 8.38 0.73
N VAL A 3 1.45 7.14 0.43
CA VAL A 3 1.61 5.98 1.32
C VAL A 3 2.49 4.94 0.62
N CYS A 4 3.48 4.40 1.34
CA CYS A 4 4.30 3.29 0.88
C CYS A 4 4.05 2.06 1.75
N VAL A 5 3.65 0.95 1.12
CA VAL A 5 3.44 -0.37 1.73
C VAL A 5 4.60 -1.27 1.31
N ILE A 6 5.29 -1.85 2.29
CA ILE A 6 6.44 -2.74 2.06
C ILE A 6 6.02 -4.18 2.23
N GLY A 7 6.34 -5.01 1.25
CA GLY A 7 6.01 -6.44 1.19
C GLY A 7 5.07 -6.78 0.03
N SER A 8 5.02 -8.07 -0.30
CA SER A 8 4.31 -8.61 -1.46
C SER A 8 3.18 -9.58 -1.10
N GLY A 9 2.89 -9.75 0.19
CA GLY A 9 1.89 -10.68 0.68
C GLY A 9 0.44 -10.18 0.52
N GLY A 10 -0.50 -11.09 0.77
CA GLY A 10 -1.94 -10.77 0.74
C GLY A 10 -2.35 -9.72 1.78
N ARG A 11 -1.65 -9.67 2.92
CA ARG A 11 -1.87 -8.68 3.98
C ARG A 11 -1.57 -7.27 3.48
N GLU A 12 -0.41 -7.10 2.84
CA GLU A 12 0.04 -5.83 2.28
C GLU A 12 -0.91 -5.35 1.18
N HIS A 13 -1.40 -6.26 0.33
CA HIS A 13 -2.43 -5.97 -0.66
C HIS A 13 -3.73 -5.45 -0.03
N ALA A 14 -4.23 -6.09 1.03
CA ALA A 14 -5.47 -5.67 1.69
C ALA A 14 -5.32 -4.28 2.34
N ILE A 15 -4.17 -4.00 2.95
CA ILE A 15 -3.86 -2.69 3.52
C ILE A 15 -3.81 -1.63 2.42
N ALA A 16 -3.08 -1.89 1.33
CA ALA A 16 -2.99 -0.98 0.20
C ALA A 16 -4.37 -0.69 -0.43
N TRP A 17 -5.21 -1.72 -0.56
CA TRP A 17 -6.58 -1.60 -1.07
C TRP A 17 -7.49 -0.76 -0.17
N LYS A 18 -7.38 -0.91 1.14
CA LYS A 18 -8.17 -0.10 2.07
C LYS A 18 -7.71 1.36 2.07
N LEU A 19 -6.39 1.59 2.00
CA LEU A 19 -5.78 2.92 1.99
C LEU A 19 -6.06 3.68 0.69
N SER A 20 -6.15 3.00 -0.46
CA SER A 20 -6.47 3.62 -1.74
C SER A 20 -7.91 4.16 -1.83
N LYS A 21 -8.82 3.70 -0.96
CA LYS A 21 -10.20 4.20 -0.87
C LYS A 21 -10.38 5.44 0.00
N SER A 22 -9.35 5.88 0.71
CA SER A 22 -9.43 7.08 1.55
C SER A 22 -9.31 8.34 0.69
N SER A 23 -10.20 9.33 0.89
CA SER A 23 -10.12 10.64 0.23
C SER A 23 -8.87 11.43 0.61
N ASN A 24 -8.22 11.07 1.72
CA ASN A 24 -6.97 11.68 2.16
C ASN A 24 -5.73 11.04 1.51
N THR A 25 -5.89 9.95 0.75
CA THR A 25 -4.79 9.25 0.08
C THR A 25 -4.71 9.67 -1.38
N GLU A 26 -3.56 10.19 -1.78
CA GLU A 26 -3.30 10.64 -3.15
C GLU A 26 -2.75 9.49 -3.99
N LYS A 27 -1.80 8.72 -3.42
CA LYS A 27 -1.14 7.61 -4.10
C LYS A 27 -0.65 6.57 -3.11
N VAL A 28 -0.81 5.30 -3.47
CA VAL A 28 -0.30 4.14 -2.73
C VAL A 28 0.76 3.46 -3.57
N PHE A 29 1.93 3.23 -2.98
CA PHE A 29 3.03 2.48 -3.58
C PHE A 29 3.17 1.15 -2.84
N CYS A 30 3.28 0.05 -3.57
CA CYS A 30 3.61 -1.25 -3.02
C CYS A 30 5.00 -1.63 -3.51
N ILE A 31 5.90 -1.92 -2.59
CA ILE A 31 7.29 -2.28 -2.92
C ILE A 31 7.58 -3.63 -2.29
N SER A 32 7.91 -4.61 -3.14
CA SER A 32 8.43 -5.89 -2.69
C SER A 32 9.82 -5.67 -2.08
N HIS A 33 10.00 -6.08 -0.83
CA HIS A 33 11.33 -6.08 -0.22
C HIS A 33 12.19 -7.16 -0.91
N PRO A 34 13.37 -6.82 -1.43
CA PRO A 34 14.34 -7.82 -1.85
C PRO A 34 14.92 -8.45 -0.59
N SER A 35 14.53 -9.69 -0.30
CA SER A 35 15.23 -10.56 0.65
C SER A 35 16.61 -10.94 0.14
#